data_AF-A0A2W4J5W6-F1
#
_entry.id   AF-A0A2W4J5W6-F1
#
_cell.length_a   1.000
_cell.length_b   1.000
_cell.length_c   1.000
_cell.angle_alpha   90.00
_cell.angle_beta   90.00
_cell.angle_gamma   90.00
#
_symmetry.space_group_name_H-M   'P 1'
#
loop_
_entity.id
_entity.type
_entity.pdbx_description
1 polymer ?
#
loop_
_entity_poly.entity_id
_entity_poly.type
_entity_poly.pdbx_seq_one_letter_code
_entity_poly.pdbx_strand_id
1 'polypeptide(L)'
;MLSIDHFATFFGEVHQRDPFPWQSALLRRVVQSGWPAGIDVPTGLGKTSVLDVAVFAAALGVPHARRRIFYVVDRRLIVDEAYEHARRIASALEKPVGEVTMKVAQRLRAEDDDVTLDVTRMRGGVTWERTWLERPDRHAIVTGTVDQVGSRLFFRGYGVSERARPIDAALVGTDSLIVIDEAHVAPAFVTTVRSAFELDDSALAPRPLGGPISP
;
A
#
# COMPACT_ATOMS: atom_id res chain seq x y z
N MET A 1 -15.71 -9.47 16.85
CA MET A 1 -15.68 -8.26 16.01
C MET A 1 -14.23 -7.77 15.94
N LEU A 2 -13.74 -7.33 14.77
CA LEU A 2 -12.37 -6.77 14.63
C LEU A 2 -12.37 -5.31 15.10
N SER A 3 -11.35 -4.88 15.85
CA SER A 3 -11.19 -3.51 16.38
C SER A 3 -9.73 -3.07 16.35
N ILE A 4 -9.47 -1.78 16.60
CA ILE A 4 -8.13 -1.19 16.61
C ILE A 4 -7.18 -1.92 17.59
N ASP A 5 -7.70 -2.36 18.74
CA ASP A 5 -6.89 -2.99 19.79
C ASP A 5 -6.32 -4.35 19.37
N HIS A 6 -6.89 -4.98 18.34
CA HIS A 6 -6.38 -6.23 17.78
C HIS A 6 -5.14 -6.04 16.89
N PHE A 7 -4.72 -4.80 16.61
CA PHE A 7 -3.57 -4.55 15.73
C PHE A 7 -2.27 -5.14 16.26
N ALA A 8 -2.01 -5.07 17.57
CA ALA A 8 -0.80 -5.65 18.15
C ALA A 8 -0.77 -7.18 18.00
N THR A 9 -1.92 -7.84 18.21
CA THR A 9 -2.07 -9.28 17.98
C THR A 9 -1.90 -9.64 16.51
N PHE A 10 -2.53 -8.90 15.59
CA PHE A 10 -2.32 -9.07 14.14
C PHE A 10 -0.85 -8.99 13.77
N PHE A 11 -0.16 -7.95 14.26
CA PHE A 11 1.25 -7.74 13.99
C PHE A 11 2.12 -8.88 14.54
N GLY A 12 1.82 -9.35 15.75
CA GLY A 12 2.48 -10.50 16.37
C GLY A 12 2.26 -11.79 15.59
N GLU A 13 1.04 -12.05 15.11
CA GLU A 13 0.74 -13.22 14.29
C GLU A 13 1.51 -13.21 12.95
N VAL A 14 1.68 -12.04 12.33
CA VAL A 14 2.41 -11.89 11.05
C VAL A 14 3.93 -11.93 11.23
N HIS A 15 4.46 -11.25 12.25
CA HIS A 15 5.90 -10.95 12.38
C HIS A 15 6.59 -11.60 13.58
N GLN A 16 5.85 -12.27 14.47
CA GLN A 16 6.37 -12.91 15.69
C GLN A 16 7.08 -11.93 16.63
N ARG A 17 6.62 -10.67 16.66
CA ARG A 17 7.11 -9.59 17.52
C ARG A 17 6.01 -8.55 17.73
N ASP A 18 6.14 -7.72 18.75
CA ASP A 18 5.22 -6.62 19.00
C ASP A 18 5.45 -5.44 18.04
N PRO A 19 4.40 -4.67 17.70
CA PRO A 19 4.56 -3.45 16.93
C PRO A 19 5.25 -2.36 17.76
N PHE A 20 5.97 -1.47 17.09
CA PHE A 20 6.45 -0.24 17.73
C PHE A 20 5.27 0.67 18.12
N PRO A 21 5.40 1.49 19.18
CA PRO A 21 4.34 2.40 19.62
C PRO A 21 3.82 3.33 18.52
N TRP A 22 4.69 3.80 17.63
CA TRP A 22 4.32 4.69 16.53
C TRP A 22 3.41 4.00 15.50
N GLN A 23 3.55 2.69 15.30
CA GLN A 23 2.73 1.92 14.34
C GLN A 23 1.29 1.83 14.83
N SER A 24 1.12 1.55 16.14
CA SER A 24 -0.20 1.55 16.79
C SER A 24 -0.81 2.95 16.84
N ALA A 25 0.00 3.97 17.10
CA ALA A 25 -0.44 5.36 17.08
C ALA A 25 -0.89 5.81 15.68
N LEU A 26 -0.16 5.39 14.63
CA LEU A 26 -0.52 5.67 13.25
C LEU A 26 -1.87 5.05 12.88
N LEU A 27 -2.13 3.78 13.24
CA LEU A 27 -3.43 3.16 13.01
C LEU A 27 -4.56 3.96 13.67
N ARG A 28 -4.40 4.34 14.95
CA ARG A 28 -5.41 5.15 15.65
C ARG A 28 -5.67 6.47 14.93
N ARG A 29 -4.61 7.14 14.49
CA ARG A 29 -4.72 8.39 13.72
C ARG A 29 -5.45 8.20 12.39
N VAL A 30 -5.12 7.14 11.65
CA VAL A 30 -5.78 6.79 10.39
C VAL A 30 -7.28 6.54 10.59
N VAL A 31 -7.65 5.81 11.64
CA VAL A 31 -9.05 5.53 11.95
C VAL A 31 -9.82 6.80 12.35
N GLN A 32 -9.20 7.69 13.13
CA GLN A 32 -9.87 8.87 13.69
C GLN A 32 -9.90 10.08 12.74
N SER A 33 -8.84 10.28 11.97
CA SER A 33 -8.57 11.53 11.25
C SER A 33 -7.93 11.36 9.88
N GLY A 34 -7.75 10.11 9.45
CA GLY A 34 -7.10 9.78 8.19
C GLY A 34 -5.58 9.79 8.22
N TRP A 35 -4.99 9.55 7.05
CA TRP A 35 -3.54 9.46 6.89
C TRP A 35 -2.87 10.82 7.11
N PRO A 36 -1.76 10.87 7.87
CA PRO A 36 -1.02 12.11 8.00
C PRO A 36 -0.37 12.51 6.67
N ALA A 37 -0.15 13.82 6.48
CA ALA A 37 0.61 14.33 5.36
C ALA A 37 2.05 13.85 5.37
N GLY A 38 2.60 13.41 6.51
CA GLY A 38 3.80 12.61 6.51
C GLY A 38 4.03 11.82 7.79
N ILE A 39 4.90 10.82 7.71
CA ILE A 39 5.27 9.94 8.81
C ILE A 39 6.74 10.15 9.10
N ASP A 40 7.04 10.77 10.24
CA ASP A 40 8.40 11.05 10.69
C ASP A 40 8.85 9.97 11.69
N VAL A 41 9.73 9.06 11.26
CA VAL A 41 10.14 7.89 12.05
C VAL A 41 11.63 7.66 11.84
N PRO A 42 12.46 7.65 12.90
CA PRO A 42 13.88 7.36 12.78
C PRO A 42 14.18 6.05 12.03
N THR A 43 15.30 6.03 11.30
CA THR A 43 15.78 4.82 10.62
C THR A 43 15.91 3.64 11.59
N GLY A 44 15.58 2.43 11.11
CA GLY A 44 15.67 1.21 11.92
C GLY A 44 14.44 0.90 12.78
N LEU A 45 13.41 1.76 12.79
CA LEU A 45 12.17 1.53 13.55
C LEU A 45 11.02 0.92 12.70
N GLY A 46 11.37 0.24 11.61
CA GLY A 46 10.43 -0.56 10.81
C GLY A 46 9.38 0.26 10.05
N LYS A 47 9.78 1.34 9.36
CA LYS A 47 8.90 2.22 8.54
C LYS A 47 7.98 1.44 7.58
N THR A 48 8.49 0.35 7.01
CA THR A 48 7.75 -0.57 6.11
C THR A 48 6.45 -1.10 6.72
N SER A 49 6.33 -1.12 8.05
CA SER A 49 5.10 -1.52 8.74
C SER A 49 3.93 -0.55 8.58
N VAL A 50 4.12 0.58 7.89
CA VAL A 50 3.01 1.34 7.32
C VAL A 50 2.09 0.46 6.45
N LEU A 51 2.65 -0.58 5.81
CA LEU A 51 1.90 -1.58 5.06
C LEU A 51 0.96 -2.39 5.95
N ASP A 52 1.43 -2.82 7.12
CA ASP A 52 0.62 -3.54 8.11
C ASP A 52 -0.55 -2.67 8.59
N VAL A 53 -0.27 -1.39 8.87
CA VAL A 53 -1.29 -0.42 9.28
C VAL A 53 -2.34 -0.24 8.20
N ALA A 54 -1.92 -0.12 6.93
CA ALA A 54 -2.83 0.08 5.81
C ALA A 54 -3.73 -1.15 5.55
N VAL A 55 -3.15 -2.36 5.58
CA VAL A 55 -3.91 -3.61 5.44
C VAL A 55 -4.91 -3.76 6.59
N PHE A 56 -4.49 -3.49 7.82
CA PHE A 56 -5.38 -3.61 8.96
C PHE A 56 -6.49 -2.55 8.96
N ALA A 57 -6.19 -1.31 8.56
CA ALA A 57 -7.19 -0.27 8.37
C ALA A 57 -8.24 -0.66 7.30
N ALA A 58 -7.81 -1.29 6.20
CA ALA A 58 -8.73 -1.83 5.19
C ALA A 58 -9.65 -2.89 5.77
N ALA A 59 -9.14 -3.82 6.58
CA ALA A 59 -9.95 -4.87 7.20
C ALA A 59 -10.94 -4.35 8.26
N LEU A 60 -10.60 -3.22 8.91
CA LEU A 60 -11.52 -2.47 9.78
C LEU A 60 -12.63 -1.76 8.99
N GLY A 61 -12.47 -1.56 7.68
CA GLY A 61 -13.44 -0.88 6.83
C GLY A 61 -13.53 0.62 7.08
N VAL A 62 -12.42 1.26 7.49
CA VAL A 62 -12.43 2.71 7.77
C VAL A 62 -12.46 3.53 6.47
N PRO A 63 -13.10 4.72 6.45
CA PRO A 63 -13.20 5.56 5.24
C PRO A 63 -11.85 5.99 4.64
N HIS A 64 -10.81 5.98 5.46
CA HIS A 64 -9.44 6.38 5.10
C HIS A 64 -8.58 5.21 4.64
N ALA A 65 -9.10 3.98 4.57
CA ALA A 65 -8.41 2.86 3.98
C ALA A 65 -8.55 2.87 2.46
N ARG A 66 -7.60 2.25 1.78
CA ARG A 66 -7.58 2.15 0.32
C ARG A 66 -7.32 0.72 -0.08
N ARG A 67 -7.93 0.31 -1.18
CA ARG A 67 -7.83 -1.08 -1.67
C ARG A 67 -6.41 -1.41 -2.12
N ARG A 68 -5.73 -0.45 -2.75
CA ARG A 68 -4.37 -0.62 -3.26
C ARG A 68 -3.40 0.25 -2.48
N ILE A 69 -2.27 -0.32 -2.08
CA ILE A 69 -1.22 0.36 -1.34
C ILE A 69 0.03 0.36 -2.21
N PHE A 70 0.49 1.53 -2.62
CA PHE A 70 1.74 1.72 -3.34
C PHE A 70 2.82 2.17 -2.36
N TYR A 71 3.82 1.32 -2.14
CA TYR A 71 5.03 1.69 -1.39
C TYR A 71 6.13 2.05 -2.40
N VAL A 72 6.35 3.36 -2.55
CA VAL A 72 7.24 3.95 -3.54
C VAL A 72 8.56 4.29 -2.89
N VAL A 73 9.65 3.80 -3.48
CA VAL A 73 11.01 4.05 -3.01
C VAL A 73 11.86 4.59 -4.15
N ASP A 74 12.93 5.31 -3.82
CA ASP A 74 13.89 5.78 -4.83
C ASP A 74 14.83 4.65 -5.32
N ARG A 75 15.21 3.73 -4.41
CA ARG A 75 16.26 2.72 -4.67
C ARG A 75 15.71 1.32 -4.86
N ARG A 76 16.21 0.62 -5.89
CA ARG A 76 15.79 -0.75 -6.25
C ARG A 76 15.94 -1.79 -5.13
N LEU A 77 17.01 -1.70 -4.33
CA LEU A 77 17.26 -2.63 -3.23
C LEU A 77 16.19 -2.53 -2.14
N ILE A 78 15.72 -1.32 -1.85
CA ILE A 78 14.67 -1.11 -0.84
C ILE A 78 13.33 -1.68 -1.33
N VAL A 79 13.10 -1.71 -2.66
CA VAL A 79 11.93 -2.39 -3.23
C VAL A 79 11.92 -3.88 -2.87
N ASP A 80 13.08 -4.56 -2.89
CA ASP A 80 13.16 -5.98 -2.51
C ASP A 80 12.69 -6.20 -1.07
N GLU A 81 13.24 -5.41 -0.14
CA GLU A 81 12.93 -5.54 1.29
C GLU A 81 11.45 -5.26 1.58
N ALA A 82 10.88 -4.20 0.99
CA ALA A 82 9.47 -3.88 1.13
C ALA A 82 8.58 -4.97 0.52
N TYR A 83 9.00 -5.56 -0.61
CA TYR A 83 8.26 -6.64 -1.26
C TYR A 83 8.22 -7.90 -0.39
N GLU A 84 9.34 -8.29 0.22
CA GLU A 84 9.39 -9.43 1.14
C GLU A 84 8.55 -9.19 2.40
N HIS A 85 8.53 -7.95 2.92
CA HIS A 85 7.62 -7.59 4.02
C HIS A 85 6.15 -7.75 3.61
N ALA A 86 5.77 -7.25 2.43
CA ALA A 86 4.41 -7.37 1.90
C ALA A 86 4.01 -8.84 1.66
N ARG A 87 4.92 -9.67 1.12
CA ARG A 87 4.70 -11.11 0.93
C ARG A 87 4.46 -11.83 2.25
N ARG A 88 5.14 -11.43 3.33
CA ARG A 88 4.90 -11.99 4.67
C ARG A 88 3.47 -11.72 5.13
N ILE A 89 2.98 -10.49 4.93
CA ILE A 89 1.58 -10.14 5.23
C ILE A 89 0.62 -11.02 4.41
N ALA A 90 0.79 -11.08 3.09
CA ALA A 90 -0.07 -11.88 2.22
C ALA A 90 -0.07 -13.37 2.61
N SER A 91 1.10 -13.96 2.85
CA SER A 91 1.21 -15.36 3.29
C SER A 91 0.49 -15.62 4.62
N ALA A 92 0.54 -14.68 5.56
CA ALA A 92 -0.15 -14.80 6.84
C ALA A 92 -1.68 -14.64 6.69
N LEU A 93 -2.17 -14.01 5.62
CA LEU A 93 -3.60 -13.91 5.31
C LEU A 93 -4.11 -15.09 4.47
N GLU A 94 -3.28 -15.64 3.59
CA GLU A 94 -3.59 -16.85 2.82
C GLU A 94 -3.63 -18.09 3.71
N LYS A 95 -2.70 -18.17 4.68
CA LYS A 95 -2.62 -19.25 5.66
C LYS A 95 -2.59 -18.66 7.08
N PRO A 96 -3.74 -18.20 7.59
CA PRO A 96 -3.83 -17.63 8.93
C PRO A 96 -3.30 -18.58 9.99
N VAL A 97 -2.36 -18.07 10.80
CA VAL A 97 -1.79 -18.79 11.94
C VAL A 97 -2.49 -18.47 13.25
N GLY A 98 -3.33 -17.43 13.27
CA GLY A 98 -4.07 -17.01 14.46
C GLY A 98 -5.45 -16.44 14.14
N GLU A 99 -6.20 -16.11 15.20
CA GLU A 99 -7.59 -15.70 15.09
C GLU A 99 -7.73 -14.33 14.41
N VAL A 100 -6.76 -13.42 14.62
CA VAL A 100 -6.86 -12.06 14.09
C VAL A 100 -6.53 -12.02 12.60
N THR A 101 -5.48 -12.71 12.15
CA THR A 101 -5.14 -12.90 10.73
C THR A 101 -6.28 -13.59 9.98
N MET A 102 -6.98 -14.56 10.59
CA MET A 102 -8.15 -15.19 9.99
C MET A 102 -9.31 -14.18 9.79
N LYS A 103 -9.60 -13.37 10.80
CA LYS A 103 -10.62 -12.30 10.69
C LYS A 103 -10.25 -11.25 9.65
N VAL A 104 -8.99 -10.84 9.59
CA VAL A 104 -8.49 -9.88 8.58
C VAL A 104 -8.64 -10.49 7.19
N ALA A 105 -8.26 -11.75 7.00
CA ALA A 105 -8.38 -12.42 5.71
C ALA A 105 -9.83 -12.49 5.23
N GLN A 106 -10.76 -12.88 6.11
CA GLN A 106 -12.20 -12.92 5.80
C GLN A 106 -12.78 -11.55 5.41
N ARG A 107 -12.21 -10.44 5.91
CA ARG A 107 -12.65 -9.08 5.58
C ARG A 107 -12.12 -8.56 4.26
N LEU A 108 -10.96 -9.02 3.82
CA LEU A 108 -10.26 -8.49 2.64
C LEU A 108 -10.47 -9.34 1.38
N ARG A 109 -10.75 -10.63 1.55
CA ARG A 109 -10.95 -11.58 0.45
C ARG A 109 -12.17 -11.19 -0.39
N ALA A 110 -11.97 -11.10 -1.70
CA ALA A 110 -13.06 -10.88 -2.64
C ALA A 110 -13.97 -12.11 -2.72
N GLU A 111 -15.23 -11.91 -3.13
CA GLU A 111 -16.14 -13.02 -3.39
C GLU A 111 -15.58 -13.93 -4.48
N ASP A 112 -15.73 -15.24 -4.27
CA ASP A 112 -15.24 -16.30 -5.16
C ASP A 112 -13.75 -16.17 -5.54
N ASP A 113 -12.91 -15.75 -4.58
CA ASP A 113 -11.46 -15.67 -4.76
C ASP A 113 -10.69 -16.38 -3.63
N ASP A 114 -9.65 -17.11 -4.02
CA ASP A 114 -8.71 -17.71 -3.07
C ASP A 114 -7.61 -16.73 -2.65
N VAL A 115 -7.35 -15.71 -3.48
CA VAL A 115 -6.34 -14.68 -3.22
C VAL A 115 -6.92 -13.59 -2.32
N THR A 116 -6.27 -13.38 -1.17
CA THR A 116 -6.72 -12.38 -0.18
C THR A 116 -6.04 -11.03 -0.34
N LEU A 117 -4.77 -11.02 -0.74
CA LEU A 117 -3.97 -9.80 -0.91
C LEU A 117 -2.95 -10.02 -2.03
N ASP A 118 -3.11 -9.32 -3.15
CA ASP A 118 -2.11 -9.34 -4.23
C ASP A 118 -0.85 -8.59 -3.78
N VAL A 119 0.32 -9.16 -4.05
CA VAL A 119 1.59 -8.50 -3.74
C VAL A 119 2.45 -8.47 -5.00
N THR A 120 2.69 -7.26 -5.48
CA THR A 120 3.39 -7.03 -6.74
C THR A 120 4.60 -6.15 -6.55
N ARG A 121 5.62 -6.40 -7.36
CA ARG A 121 6.85 -5.63 -7.40
C ARG A 121 7.04 -4.92 -8.74
N MET A 122 7.24 -3.61 -8.70
CA MET A 122 7.37 -2.75 -9.87
C MET A 122 8.72 -2.04 -9.95
N ARG A 123 9.74 -2.74 -10.49
CA ARG A 123 11.06 -2.14 -10.77
C ARG A 123 11.73 -2.72 -12.01
N GLY A 124 12.56 -1.91 -12.68
CA GLY A 124 13.29 -2.31 -13.88
C GLY A 124 14.17 -3.56 -13.69
N GLY A 125 14.22 -4.41 -14.71
CA GLY A 125 15.05 -5.62 -14.76
C GLY A 125 14.39 -6.91 -14.26
N VAL A 126 13.09 -6.88 -13.95
CA VAL A 126 12.27 -8.06 -13.66
C VAL A 126 11.29 -8.26 -14.83
N THR A 127 11.08 -9.50 -15.27
CA THR A 127 10.09 -9.83 -16.31
C THR A 127 8.73 -9.35 -15.85
N TRP A 128 8.16 -8.39 -16.57
CA TRP A 128 6.89 -7.79 -16.23
C TRP A 128 5.76 -8.75 -16.58
N GLU A 129 4.95 -9.11 -15.60
CA GLU A 129 3.62 -9.62 -15.91
C GLU A 129 2.84 -8.46 -16.52
N ARG A 130 2.40 -8.64 -17.77
CA ARG A 130 1.59 -7.64 -18.52
C ARG A 130 0.34 -7.19 -17.75
N THR A 131 -0.08 -8.01 -16.79
CA THR A 131 -1.23 -7.80 -15.92
C THR A 131 -0.74 -7.88 -14.48
N TRP A 132 -0.14 -6.79 -13.99
CA TRP A 132 0.43 -6.71 -12.65
C TRP A 132 -0.63 -6.70 -11.52
N LEU A 133 -1.90 -6.52 -11.90
CA LEU A 133 -3.10 -6.69 -11.09
C LEU A 133 -4.20 -7.24 -11.99
N GLU A 134 -4.53 -8.52 -11.83
CA GLU A 134 -5.51 -9.22 -12.67
C GLU A 134 -6.96 -8.82 -12.32
N ARG A 135 -7.24 -8.65 -11.03
CA ARG A 135 -8.57 -8.33 -10.50
C ARG A 135 -8.56 -6.98 -9.77
N PRO A 136 -9.25 -5.94 -10.29
CA PRO A 136 -9.24 -4.60 -9.68
C PRO A 136 -10.05 -4.49 -8.38
N ASP A 137 -10.83 -5.51 -8.06
CA ASP A 137 -11.59 -5.67 -6.82
C ASP A 137 -10.76 -6.27 -5.67
N ARG A 138 -9.62 -6.91 -5.96
CA ARG A 138 -8.69 -7.40 -4.94
C ARG A 138 -8.00 -6.26 -4.19
N HIS A 139 -7.74 -6.48 -2.91
CA HIS A 139 -6.76 -5.70 -2.17
C HIS A 139 -5.36 -6.00 -2.68
N ALA A 140 -4.48 -4.99 -2.74
CA ALA A 140 -3.12 -5.19 -3.19
C ALA A 140 -2.10 -4.31 -2.49
N ILE A 141 -0.88 -4.84 -2.34
CA ILE A 141 0.33 -4.06 -2.05
C ILE A 141 1.22 -4.10 -3.28
N VAL A 142 1.57 -2.92 -3.78
CA VAL A 142 2.50 -2.73 -4.88
C VAL A 142 3.73 -2.00 -4.35
N THR A 143 4.88 -2.65 -4.42
CA THR A 143 6.17 -2.02 -4.09
C THR A 143 6.83 -1.59 -5.38
N GLY A 144 7.32 -0.36 -5.48
CA GLY A 144 7.84 0.12 -6.77
C GLY A 144 8.77 1.30 -6.67
N THR A 145 9.46 1.59 -7.78
CA THR A 145 10.26 2.81 -7.87
C THR A 145 9.41 4.02 -8.23
N VAL A 146 9.88 5.21 -7.87
CA VAL A 146 9.28 6.50 -8.26
C VAL A 146 8.92 6.53 -9.74
N ASP A 147 9.86 6.15 -10.61
CA ASP A 147 9.64 6.14 -12.07
C ASP A 147 8.52 5.18 -12.51
N GLN A 148 8.43 3.99 -11.91
CA GLN A 148 7.49 2.96 -12.35
C GLN A 148 6.05 3.28 -11.93
N VAL A 149 5.88 3.77 -10.70
CA VAL A 149 4.57 4.16 -10.18
C VAL A 149 4.14 5.51 -10.78
N GLY A 150 5.04 6.49 -10.82
CA GLY A 150 4.76 7.81 -11.37
C GLY A 150 4.42 7.79 -12.85
N SER A 151 5.23 7.11 -13.67
CA SER A 151 4.93 7.01 -15.11
C SER A 151 3.55 6.42 -15.39
N ARG A 152 3.10 5.44 -14.59
CA ARG A 152 1.76 4.84 -14.71
C ARG A 152 0.65 5.80 -14.31
N LEU A 153 0.82 6.47 -13.18
CA LEU A 153 -0.12 7.51 -12.73
C LEU A 153 -0.35 8.59 -13.80
N PHE A 154 0.70 8.94 -14.54
CA PHE A 154 0.67 10.01 -15.57
C PHE A 154 0.50 9.50 -17.00
N PHE A 155 -0.13 8.34 -17.22
CA PHE A 155 -0.44 7.81 -18.57
C PHE A 155 0.80 7.60 -19.46
N ARG A 156 1.95 7.31 -18.86
CA ARG A 156 3.25 7.14 -19.53
C ARG A 156 4.00 5.88 -19.07
N GLY A 157 3.27 4.88 -18.58
CA GLY A 157 3.84 3.66 -17.99
C GLY A 157 5.00 3.06 -18.79
N TYR A 158 6.16 2.92 -18.14
CA TYR A 158 7.33 2.29 -18.75
C TYR A 158 7.10 0.82 -19.08
N GLY A 159 7.43 0.41 -20.31
CA GLY A 159 7.27 -0.98 -20.76
C GLY A 159 5.82 -1.40 -20.98
N VAL A 160 4.88 -0.46 -21.00
CA VAL A 160 3.43 -0.70 -21.14
C VAL A 160 2.97 -0.27 -22.53
N SER A 161 2.09 -1.06 -23.14
CA SER A 161 1.48 -0.71 -24.43
C SER A 161 0.58 0.53 -24.30
N GLU A 162 0.38 1.28 -25.39
CA GLU A 162 -0.44 2.49 -25.33
C GLU A 162 -1.88 2.23 -24.86
N ARG A 163 -2.44 1.07 -25.23
CA ARG A 163 -3.79 0.65 -24.83
C ARG A 163 -3.92 0.35 -23.34
N ALA A 164 -2.82 -0.01 -22.67
CA ALA A 164 -2.81 -0.33 -21.25
C ALA A 164 -2.50 0.91 -20.36
N ARG A 165 -1.99 2.01 -20.93
CA ARG A 165 -1.68 3.24 -20.16
C ARG A 165 -2.88 3.79 -19.39
N PRO A 166 -4.11 3.88 -19.94
CA PRO A 166 -5.26 4.35 -19.18
C PRO A 166 -5.68 3.39 -18.07
N ILE A 167 -5.50 2.08 -18.29
CA ILE A 167 -5.80 1.05 -17.29
C ILE A 167 -4.84 1.18 -16.11
N ASP A 168 -3.53 1.25 -16.39
CA ASP A 168 -2.52 1.46 -15.36
C ASP A 168 -2.74 2.77 -14.59
N ALA A 169 -3.05 3.86 -15.29
CA ALA A 169 -3.35 5.14 -14.65
C ALA A 169 -4.57 5.04 -13.73
N ALA A 170 -5.64 4.35 -14.15
CA ALA A 170 -6.81 4.13 -13.33
C ALA A 170 -6.48 3.27 -12.10
N LEU A 171 -5.75 2.17 -12.27
CA LEU A 171 -5.38 1.28 -11.17
C LEU A 171 -4.47 1.95 -10.13
N VAL A 172 -3.55 2.82 -10.58
CA VAL A 172 -2.66 3.56 -9.67
C VAL A 172 -3.36 4.77 -9.04
N GLY A 173 -4.14 5.53 -9.83
CA GLY A 173 -4.73 6.80 -9.40
C GLY A 173 -6.04 6.68 -8.63
N THR A 174 -6.63 5.49 -8.53
CA THR A 174 -7.99 5.31 -7.96
C THR A 174 -7.98 4.33 -6.80
N ASP A 175 -8.65 4.66 -5.68
CA ASP A 175 -8.75 3.81 -4.49
C ASP A 175 -7.37 3.30 -4.02
N SER A 176 -6.41 4.22 -4.04
CA SER A 176 -5.00 3.95 -3.79
C SER A 176 -4.45 4.77 -2.64
N LEU A 177 -3.61 4.16 -1.82
CA LEU A 177 -2.73 4.84 -0.87
C LEU A 177 -1.31 4.86 -1.47
N ILE A 178 -0.75 6.03 -1.77
CA ILE A 178 0.62 6.17 -2.25
C ILE A 178 1.51 6.66 -1.10
N VAL A 179 2.34 5.75 -0.60
CA VAL A 179 3.36 6.00 0.42
C VAL A 179 4.69 6.20 -0.27
N ILE A 180 5.35 7.34 -0.04
CA ILE A 180 6.65 7.64 -0.63
C ILE A 180 7.70 7.61 0.48
N ASP A 181 8.57 6.60 0.44
CA ASP A 181 9.69 6.47 1.36
C ASP A 181 10.85 7.38 0.94
N GLU A 182 11.56 7.92 1.94
CA GLU A 182 12.64 8.89 1.77
C GLU A 182 12.25 10.02 0.79
N ALA A 183 11.04 10.55 0.97
CA ALA A 183 10.41 11.49 0.03
C ALA A 183 11.23 12.77 -0.24
N HIS A 184 12.14 13.13 0.67
CA HIS A 184 13.08 14.23 0.52
C HIS A 184 14.05 14.04 -0.66
N VAL A 185 14.27 12.80 -1.11
CA VAL A 185 15.10 12.47 -2.28
C VAL A 185 14.34 12.66 -3.59
N ALA A 186 13.00 12.67 -3.56
CA ALA A 186 12.14 12.80 -4.75
C ALA A 186 11.10 13.94 -4.65
N PRO A 187 11.50 15.19 -4.35
CA PRO A 187 10.56 16.28 -4.08
C PRO A 187 9.69 16.66 -5.29
N ALA A 188 10.22 16.52 -6.50
CA ALA A 188 9.46 16.75 -7.73
C ALA A 188 8.31 15.75 -7.88
N PHE A 189 8.56 14.47 -7.55
CA PHE A 189 7.53 13.44 -7.61
C PHE A 189 6.43 13.69 -6.58
N VAL A 190 6.81 14.00 -5.33
CA VAL A 190 5.86 14.36 -4.27
C VAL A 190 4.96 15.51 -4.69
N THR A 191 5.56 16.58 -5.24
CA THR A 191 4.82 17.76 -5.72
C THR A 191 3.84 17.38 -6.83
N THR A 192 4.30 16.59 -7.80
CA THR A 192 3.49 16.20 -8.97
C THR A 192 2.31 15.32 -8.55
N VAL A 193 2.53 14.33 -7.66
CA VAL A 193 1.45 13.47 -7.13
C VAL A 193 0.44 14.31 -6.37
N ARG A 194 0.89 15.24 -5.53
CA ARG A 194 -0.01 16.12 -4.77
C ARG A 194 -0.86 16.99 -5.70
N SER A 195 -0.25 17.66 -6.68
CA SER A 195 -0.99 18.45 -7.67
C SER A 195 -1.98 17.62 -8.46
N ALA A 196 -1.62 16.39 -8.84
CA ALA A 196 -2.53 15.49 -9.55
C ALA A 196 -3.78 15.16 -8.71
N PHE A 197 -3.60 14.90 -7.41
CA PHE A 197 -4.72 14.58 -6.51
C PHE A 197 -5.56 15.81 -6.15
N GLU A 198 -4.96 17.00 -6.11
CA GLU A 198 -5.69 18.27 -5.93
C GLU A 198 -6.55 18.62 -7.15
N LEU A 199 -6.11 18.24 -8.36
CA LEU A 199 -6.85 18.44 -9.60
C LEU A 199 -7.93 17.37 -9.87
N ASP A 200 -7.88 16.24 -9.15
CA ASP A 200 -8.84 15.17 -9.33
C ASP A 200 -10.13 15.43 -8.54
N ASP A 201 -11.11 16.00 -9.24
CA ASP A 201 -12.47 16.22 -8.73
C ASP A 201 -13.43 15.05 -8.98
N SER A 202 -12.92 13.90 -9.45
CA SER A 202 -13.74 12.72 -9.72
C SER A 202 -14.44 12.19 -8.46
N ALA A 203 -15.73 11.89 -8.60
CA ALA A 203 -16.54 11.21 -7.59
C ALA A 203 -16.71 9.70 -7.88
N LEU A 204 -16.05 9.18 -8.93
CA LEU A 204 -16.27 7.81 -9.43
C LEU A 204 -15.72 6.72 -8.51
N ALA A 205 -14.78 7.06 -7.63
CA ALA A 205 -14.17 6.13 -6.68
C ALA A 205 -13.42 6.89 -5.57
N PRO A 206 -13.04 6.22 -4.46
CA PRO A 206 -12.30 6.86 -3.38
C PRO A 206 -11.02 7.53 -3.89
N ARG A 207 -10.90 8.83 -3.61
CA ARG A 207 -9.70 9.62 -3.97
C ARG A 207 -8.45 8.99 -3.38
N PRO A 208 -7.34 8.98 -4.10
CA PRO A 208 -6.10 8.45 -3.57
C PRO A 208 -5.63 9.29 -2.37
N LEU A 209 -4.98 8.62 -1.41
CA LEU A 209 -4.35 9.27 -0.25
C LEU A 209 -2.84 9.15 -0.38
N GLY A 210 -2.10 10.13 0.11
CA GLY A 210 -0.65 10.06 0.11
C GLY A 210 0.00 11.12 0.99
N GLY A 211 1.16 10.78 1.51
CA GLY A 211 2.00 11.67 2.32
C GLY A 211 3.44 11.13 2.39
N PRO A 212 4.48 11.98 2.34
CA PRO A 212 5.88 11.57 2.56
C PRO A 212 6.12 10.77 3.85
N ILE A 213 6.96 9.74 3.80
CA ILE A 213 7.62 9.20 5.00
C ILE A 213 9.04 9.78 5.05
N SER A 214 9.38 10.41 6.17
CA SER A 214 10.70 10.98 6.45
C SER A 214 11.34 10.29 7.66
N PRO A 215 12.68 10.24 7.73
CA PRO A 215 13.41 9.91 8.95
C PRO A 215 13.44 11.04 9.97
#